data_AF-W6ZKG0-F1
#
_entry.id   AF-W6ZKG0-F1
#
_cell.length_a   1.000
_cell.length_b   1.000
_cell.length_c   1.000
_cell.angle_alpha   90.00
_cell.angle_beta   90.00
_cell.angle_gamma   90.00
#
_symmetry.space_group_name_H-M   'P 1'
#
loop_
_entity.id
_entity.type
_entity.pdbx_description
1 polymer ?
#
loop_
_entity_poly.entity_id
_entity_poly.type
_entity_poly.pdbx_seq_one_letter_code
_entity_poly.pdbx_strand_id
1 'polypeptide(L)'
;MFLFLSSVPLHLLFNSVVFTQLQANEYFVVPTTEDWIHGGEYNFDNFDNFTDIESLRNKTWISDFEPYRIEIDDTVKLRNGTTVSMYQNMTTAECFSKYGSHYVSDVGNIYLVQAQPTIWRNPEKWELRRLELGGFEWAQITNDSSTLDDKDNSYQRVEFNVTLPFPSSPRRYPSNVWRCQSHTSTGCDPGDESEIPRDRWQWKPYGSDLSYCLIEQVEEFCELQFSFVIAILVIISNLVKATCMAVTLWKCGGHAAFVTIGDAIASFLDNPDPSTSGRCLQTRRHVELWWDWNQWAMDNSIIAMKRDRRRFRPRRRTWAMAPSERRWVATYWSYSALFVAGIPLTVLALKNMPRNPKRLWETGFGIIQGNNLLNFDTSLMGGVLLANTPQALLSYMYLAFNALYTTMFISSEWASYSVQRKPLRVTSPVGQQRHTYWLGVPYRYAIPVTLVSGLFHWLASQSLFKVQISVTDMYTRQVKDQISTCGYSPVPIMLTMAVATVIAGSGIAMSRIRFPSGIPLTASNSAAISAACHPPKEDVDASVLPVQWGAVSREYNQELSDDEHIGHCCFTSFPVEPPVEGNLYQ
;
A
#
# COMPACT_ATOMS: atom_id res chain seq x y z
N MET A 1 21.71 6.47 14.35
CA MET A 1 20.42 6.39 15.09
C MET A 1 19.51 7.57 14.81
N PHE A 2 19.91 8.82 15.06
CA PHE A 2 19.06 10.00 14.82
C PHE A 2 18.52 10.15 13.40
N LEU A 3 19.33 9.90 12.36
CA LEU A 3 18.87 9.88 10.95
C LEU A 3 17.77 8.85 10.68
N PHE A 4 17.83 7.70 11.34
CA PHE A 4 16.83 6.65 11.20
C PHE A 4 15.53 7.04 11.89
N LEU A 5 15.61 7.47 13.16
CA LEU A 5 14.43 7.87 13.94
C LEU A 5 13.69 9.05 13.32
N SER A 6 14.42 10.06 12.81
CA SER A 6 13.83 11.20 12.10
C SER A 6 13.25 10.84 10.72
N SER A 7 13.48 9.64 10.20
CA SER A 7 12.84 9.18 8.95
C SER A 7 11.43 8.66 9.17
N VAL A 8 11.11 8.16 10.37
CA VAL A 8 9.81 7.53 10.66
C VAL A 8 8.64 8.51 10.46
N PRO A 9 8.66 9.75 10.99
CA PRO A 9 7.54 10.68 10.79
C PRO A 9 7.36 11.09 9.33
N LEU A 10 8.45 11.16 8.55
CA LEU A 10 8.39 11.49 7.13
C LEU A 10 7.68 10.39 6.34
N HIS A 11 7.99 9.12 6.61
CA HIS A 11 7.32 8.00 5.95
C HIS A 11 5.86 7.80 6.37
N LEU A 12 5.52 8.14 7.62
CA LEU A 12 4.18 7.87 8.16
C LEU A 12 3.19 9.03 8.02
N LEU A 13 3.68 10.28 7.96
CA LEU A 13 2.81 11.44 8.12
C LEU A 13 2.87 12.44 6.95
N PHE A 14 3.94 12.43 6.14
CA PHE A 14 4.16 13.49 5.15
C PHE A 14 3.03 13.61 4.13
N ASN A 15 2.53 12.49 3.63
CA ASN A 15 1.41 12.43 2.69
C ASN A 15 0.05 12.73 3.34
N SER A 16 0.01 13.08 4.61
CA SER A 16 -1.19 13.43 5.37
C SER A 16 -1.11 14.81 6.01
N VAL A 17 -0.08 15.61 5.65
CA VAL A 17 -0.03 17.05 5.97
C VAL A 17 -1.22 17.77 5.33
N VAL A 18 -1.49 17.43 4.07
CA VAL A 18 -2.61 17.90 3.28
C VAL A 18 -3.50 16.71 2.97
N PHE A 19 -4.79 16.82 3.24
CA PHE A 19 -5.76 15.76 2.93
C PHE A 19 -7.10 16.36 2.49
N THR A 20 -7.83 15.60 1.69
CA THR A 20 -9.16 15.99 1.20
C THR A 20 -10.22 15.57 2.20
N GLN A 21 -11.16 16.47 2.48
CA GLN A 21 -12.37 16.21 3.24
C GLN A 21 -13.57 16.23 2.29
N LEU A 22 -14.27 15.10 2.24
CA LEU A 22 -15.43 14.92 1.39
C LEU A 22 -16.71 15.34 2.11
N GLN A 23 -17.79 15.52 1.36
CA GLN A 23 -19.12 15.77 1.88
C GLN A 23 -19.99 14.54 1.70
N ALA A 24 -20.90 14.31 2.66
CA ALA A 24 -22.04 13.42 2.48
C ALA A 24 -23.27 14.04 3.16
N ASN A 25 -24.41 13.97 2.51
CA ASN A 25 -25.63 14.60 3.00
C ASN A 25 -26.52 13.58 3.72
N GLU A 26 -27.02 13.92 4.92
CA GLU A 26 -28.24 13.29 5.42
C GLU A 26 -29.41 13.81 4.60
N TYR A 27 -30.35 12.94 4.29
CA TYR A 27 -31.54 13.33 3.53
C TYR A 27 -32.71 12.45 3.92
N PHE A 28 -33.92 12.94 3.75
CA PHE A 28 -35.13 12.14 3.87
C PHE A 28 -35.77 11.88 2.51
N VAL A 29 -36.59 10.84 2.47
CA VAL A 29 -37.36 10.44 1.29
C VAL A 29 -38.84 10.51 1.64
N VAL A 30 -39.57 11.35 0.92
CA VAL A 30 -41.02 11.52 1.09
C VAL A 30 -41.74 11.00 -0.15
N PRO A 31 -42.38 9.82 -0.10
CA PRO A 31 -43.35 9.47 -1.13
C PRO A 31 -44.59 10.35 -0.98
N THR A 32 -45.09 10.90 -2.06
CA THR A 32 -46.20 11.87 -2.03
C THR A 32 -46.94 11.93 -3.37
N THR A 33 -47.99 12.74 -3.47
CA THR A 33 -48.77 12.99 -4.68
C THR A 33 -48.66 14.45 -5.12
N GLU A 34 -49.00 14.72 -6.39
CA GLU A 34 -49.02 16.08 -6.94
C GLU A 34 -49.90 17.01 -6.09
N ASP A 35 -51.08 16.54 -5.68
CA ASP A 35 -52.05 17.33 -4.91
C ASP A 35 -51.48 17.84 -3.57
N TRP A 36 -50.70 17.03 -2.86
CA TRP A 36 -50.11 17.43 -1.57
C TRP A 36 -49.02 18.49 -1.73
N ILE A 37 -48.21 18.38 -2.78
CA ILE A 37 -47.15 19.36 -3.08
C ILE A 37 -47.77 20.74 -3.37
N HIS A 38 -48.94 20.78 -4.01
CA HIS A 38 -49.67 22.02 -4.32
C HIS A 38 -50.65 22.47 -3.22
N GLY A 39 -50.50 21.96 -2.00
CA GLY A 39 -51.24 22.46 -0.83
C GLY A 39 -52.41 21.61 -0.36
N GLY A 40 -52.71 20.49 -1.04
CA GLY A 40 -53.74 19.54 -0.64
C GLY A 40 -53.40 18.77 0.65
N GLU A 41 -54.34 17.99 1.16
CA GLU A 41 -54.09 17.09 2.28
C GLU A 41 -53.32 15.84 1.82
N TYR A 42 -52.46 15.30 2.68
CA TYR A 42 -51.75 14.07 2.38
C TYR A 42 -52.74 12.89 2.28
N ASN A 43 -52.63 12.08 1.23
CA ASN A 43 -53.56 10.96 1.02
C ASN A 43 -53.07 9.69 1.75
N PHE A 44 -53.90 9.19 2.67
CA PHE A 44 -53.64 8.00 3.49
C PHE A 44 -54.45 6.76 3.07
N ASP A 45 -55.18 6.80 1.96
CA ASP A 45 -56.21 5.80 1.62
C ASP A 45 -55.62 4.39 1.37
N ASN A 46 -54.35 4.31 0.98
CA ASN A 46 -53.61 3.06 0.74
C ASN A 46 -52.75 2.62 1.94
N PHE A 47 -53.04 3.13 3.15
CA PHE A 47 -52.39 2.69 4.38
C PHE A 47 -53.11 1.45 4.92
N ASP A 48 -52.48 0.30 4.73
CA ASP A 48 -53.10 -1.01 4.90
C ASP A 48 -52.93 -1.57 6.32
N ASN A 49 -54.03 -2.05 6.92
CA ASN A 49 -54.09 -2.65 8.26
C ASN A 49 -53.61 -1.75 9.41
N PHE A 50 -53.75 -0.44 9.26
CA PHE A 50 -53.66 0.51 10.35
C PHE A 50 -55.04 0.67 11.00
N THR A 51 -55.18 0.22 12.25
CA THR A 51 -56.48 0.04 12.93
C THR A 51 -57.22 1.33 13.27
N ASP A 52 -56.61 2.49 13.06
CA ASP A 52 -57.16 3.77 13.49
C ASP A 52 -56.80 4.90 12.51
N ILE A 53 -57.18 4.77 11.23
CA ILE A 53 -56.94 5.79 10.21
C ILE A 53 -57.57 7.15 10.60
N GLU A 54 -58.70 7.15 11.31
CA GLU A 54 -59.33 8.37 11.81
C GLU A 54 -58.58 9.00 13.00
N SER A 55 -58.03 8.22 13.94
CA SER A 55 -57.08 8.80 14.92
C SER A 55 -55.69 9.04 14.34
N LEU A 56 -55.29 8.44 13.22
CA LEU A 56 -54.09 8.83 12.46
C LEU A 56 -54.27 10.20 11.78
N ARG A 57 -55.47 10.50 11.26
CA ARG A 57 -55.81 11.84 10.75
C ARG A 57 -55.94 12.87 11.88
N ASN A 58 -56.54 12.51 13.02
CA ASN A 58 -56.84 13.43 14.13
C ASN A 58 -55.77 13.50 15.25
N LYS A 59 -54.84 12.54 15.35
CA LYS A 59 -53.70 12.54 16.28
C LYS A 59 -52.40 12.39 15.49
N THR A 60 -51.62 13.46 15.54
CA THR A 60 -50.14 13.48 15.46
C THR A 60 -49.46 13.13 14.13
N TRP A 61 -50.01 12.34 13.21
CA TRP A 61 -49.25 11.95 12.00
C TRP A 61 -49.40 12.91 10.80
N ILE A 62 -50.53 13.61 10.61
CA ILE A 62 -50.60 14.70 9.61
C ILE A 62 -49.61 15.83 9.98
N SER A 63 -49.48 16.14 11.27
CA SER A 63 -48.46 17.04 11.78
C SER A 63 -47.03 16.52 11.65
N ASP A 64 -46.84 15.22 11.38
CA ASP A 64 -45.52 14.68 11.12
C ASP A 64 -45.10 14.90 9.67
N PHE A 65 -46.01 14.88 8.68
CA PHE A 65 -45.65 15.12 7.25
C PHE A 65 -45.66 16.59 6.85
N GLU A 66 -46.58 17.40 7.40
CA GLU A 66 -46.70 18.82 7.04
C GLU A 66 -45.40 19.62 7.19
N PRO A 67 -44.55 19.40 8.23
CA PRO A 67 -43.25 20.04 8.35
C PRO A 67 -42.24 19.70 7.23
N TYR A 68 -42.49 18.63 6.47
CA TYR A 68 -41.67 18.24 5.33
C TYR A 68 -42.18 18.80 3.99
N ARG A 69 -43.32 19.50 3.97
CA ARG A 69 -43.83 20.13 2.75
C ARG A 69 -42.87 21.23 2.30
N ILE A 70 -42.63 21.28 1.00
CA ILE A 70 -41.71 22.25 0.39
C ILE A 70 -42.47 23.42 -0.21
N GLU A 71 -41.80 24.56 -0.30
CA GLU A 71 -42.19 25.64 -1.19
C GLU A 71 -41.48 25.43 -2.53
N ILE A 72 -42.24 25.15 -3.60
CA ILE A 72 -41.67 24.80 -4.92
C ILE A 72 -40.80 25.94 -5.49
N ASP A 73 -41.13 27.18 -5.14
CA ASP A 73 -40.44 28.39 -5.59
C ASP A 73 -39.21 28.74 -4.73
N ASP A 74 -38.85 27.89 -3.76
CA ASP A 74 -37.64 28.10 -2.96
C ASP A 74 -36.39 28.10 -3.84
N THR A 75 -35.50 29.03 -3.56
CA THR A 75 -34.25 29.20 -4.31
C THR A 75 -33.04 29.15 -3.39
N VAL A 76 -31.96 28.56 -3.88
CA VAL A 76 -30.67 28.52 -3.21
C VAL A 76 -29.67 29.40 -3.95
N LYS A 77 -28.93 30.20 -3.19
CA LYS A 77 -27.80 30.99 -3.71
C LYS A 77 -26.52 30.17 -3.62
N LEU A 78 -25.93 29.89 -4.78
CA LEU A 78 -24.65 29.20 -4.89
C LEU A 78 -23.49 30.14 -4.52
N ARG A 79 -22.31 29.61 -4.18
CA ARG A 79 -21.11 30.41 -3.82
C ARG A 79 -20.66 31.37 -4.91
N ASN A 80 -20.95 31.07 -6.17
CA ASN A 80 -20.65 31.94 -7.31
C ASN A 80 -21.63 33.13 -7.46
N GLY A 81 -22.61 33.26 -6.57
CA GLY A 81 -23.63 34.31 -6.57
C GLY A 81 -24.86 34.02 -7.45
N THR A 82 -24.88 32.90 -8.18
CA THR A 82 -26.04 32.49 -8.97
C THR A 82 -27.14 31.95 -8.06
N THR A 83 -28.40 32.22 -8.44
CA THR A 83 -29.59 31.74 -7.72
C THR A 83 -30.24 30.68 -8.58
N VAL A 84 -30.44 29.48 -8.01
CA VAL A 84 -31.07 28.34 -8.70
C VAL A 84 -32.27 27.86 -7.90
N SER A 85 -33.21 27.17 -8.55
CA SER A 85 -34.29 26.48 -7.86
C SER A 85 -33.71 25.47 -6.87
N MET A 86 -34.17 25.50 -5.62
CA MET A 86 -33.74 24.55 -4.60
C MET A 86 -34.18 23.14 -4.96
N TYR A 87 -35.37 23.00 -5.55
CA TYR A 87 -35.91 21.72 -6.00
C TYR A 87 -35.92 21.63 -7.51
N GLN A 88 -35.44 20.50 -8.05
CA GLN A 88 -35.44 20.22 -9.47
C GLN A 88 -36.28 18.97 -9.76
N ASN A 89 -37.17 19.09 -10.75
CA ASN A 89 -37.89 17.94 -11.30
C ASN A 89 -36.94 17.08 -12.14
N MET A 90 -36.90 15.77 -11.86
CA MET A 90 -36.12 14.79 -12.60
C MET A 90 -36.95 13.56 -12.97
N THR A 91 -36.56 12.91 -14.07
CA THR A 91 -37.18 11.65 -14.48
C THR A 91 -36.87 10.53 -13.49
N THR A 92 -37.72 9.49 -13.47
CA THR A 92 -37.57 8.31 -12.61
C THR A 92 -36.18 7.65 -12.74
N ALA A 93 -35.64 7.57 -13.96
CA ALA A 93 -34.33 6.98 -14.22
C ALA A 93 -33.16 7.83 -13.71
N GLU A 94 -33.20 9.16 -13.92
CA GLU A 94 -32.18 10.10 -13.44
C GLU A 94 -32.16 10.15 -11.91
N CYS A 95 -33.35 10.23 -11.32
CA CYS A 95 -33.57 10.18 -9.88
C CYS A 95 -32.96 8.93 -9.24
N PHE A 96 -33.24 7.76 -9.81
CA PHE A 96 -32.66 6.50 -9.36
C PHE A 96 -31.12 6.52 -9.39
N SER A 97 -30.55 7.07 -10.48
CA SER A 97 -29.09 7.12 -10.70
C SER A 97 -28.39 8.10 -9.75
N LYS A 98 -28.99 9.26 -9.46
CA LYS A 98 -28.41 10.29 -8.57
C LYS A 98 -28.15 9.78 -7.16
N TYR A 99 -29.08 8.99 -6.62
CA TYR A 99 -28.92 8.32 -5.32
C TYR A 99 -28.22 6.95 -5.42
N GLY A 100 -27.51 6.71 -6.52
CA GLY A 100 -26.67 5.54 -6.80
C GLY A 100 -25.60 5.28 -5.74
N SER A 101 -24.93 6.36 -5.33
CA SER A 101 -23.85 6.34 -4.35
C SER A 101 -24.38 6.23 -2.93
N HIS A 102 -23.61 5.61 -2.04
CA HIS A 102 -23.87 5.63 -0.61
C HIS A 102 -23.58 7.01 0.01
N TYR A 103 -22.53 7.69 -0.48
CA TYR A 103 -22.17 9.05 -0.10
C TYR A 103 -22.61 9.98 -1.23
N VAL A 104 -23.72 10.68 -1.02
CA VAL A 104 -24.25 11.71 -1.95
C VAL A 104 -23.87 13.08 -1.43
N SER A 105 -23.41 13.96 -2.31
CA SER A 105 -22.91 15.31 -1.95
C SER A 105 -23.60 16.42 -2.74
N ASP A 106 -23.97 16.16 -4.00
CA ASP A 106 -24.63 17.10 -4.92
C ASP A 106 -26.16 17.17 -4.77
N VAL A 107 -26.75 16.26 -3.98
CA VAL A 107 -28.21 16.15 -3.79
C VAL A 107 -28.59 15.99 -2.32
N GLY A 108 -29.78 16.48 -1.98
CA GLY A 108 -30.34 16.50 -0.63
C GLY A 108 -31.60 15.66 -0.49
N ASN A 109 -32.66 16.24 0.07
CA ASN A 109 -33.96 15.60 0.28
C ASN A 109 -34.64 15.27 -1.06
N ILE A 110 -35.47 14.24 -1.05
CA ILE A 110 -36.15 13.75 -2.25
C ILE A 110 -37.63 13.49 -1.99
N TYR A 111 -38.45 13.95 -2.93
CA TYR A 111 -39.87 13.73 -2.96
C TYR A 111 -40.20 12.85 -4.16
N LEU A 112 -40.78 11.69 -3.90
CA LEU A 112 -41.20 10.74 -4.93
C LEU A 112 -42.66 11.04 -5.27
N VAL A 113 -42.91 11.71 -6.38
CA VAL A 113 -44.25 12.12 -6.78
C VAL A 113 -44.91 10.96 -7.52
N GLN A 114 -45.93 10.38 -6.89
CA GLN A 114 -46.61 9.17 -7.36
C GLN A 114 -47.95 9.51 -8.00
N ALA A 115 -48.33 8.74 -9.02
CA ALA A 115 -49.63 8.87 -9.68
C ALA A 115 -50.79 8.37 -8.82
N GLN A 116 -50.50 7.54 -7.81
CA GLN A 116 -51.46 6.98 -6.86
C GLN A 116 -50.93 7.15 -5.44
N PRO A 117 -51.81 7.20 -4.42
CA PRO A 117 -51.40 7.31 -3.02
C PRO A 117 -50.41 6.21 -2.64
N THR A 118 -49.44 6.56 -1.80
CA THR A 118 -48.40 5.67 -1.32
C THR A 118 -48.98 4.43 -0.64
N ILE A 119 -48.51 3.25 -1.01
CA ILE A 119 -48.90 2.01 -0.35
C ILE A 119 -47.98 1.78 0.85
N TRP A 120 -48.51 1.97 2.06
CA TRP A 120 -47.78 1.65 3.29
C TRP A 120 -48.50 0.54 4.04
N ARG A 121 -47.76 -0.52 4.36
CA ARG A 121 -48.29 -1.69 5.04
C ARG A 121 -47.81 -1.71 6.48
N ASN A 122 -48.73 -1.93 7.41
CA ASN A 122 -48.40 -2.05 8.83
C ASN A 122 -47.42 -3.24 9.06
N PRO A 123 -46.18 -3.00 9.54
CA PRO A 123 -45.19 -4.05 9.78
C PRO A 123 -45.62 -5.12 10.79
N GLU A 124 -46.58 -4.81 11.67
CA GLU A 124 -47.13 -5.78 12.64
C GLU A 124 -48.14 -6.74 12.03
N LYS A 125 -48.68 -6.42 10.85
CA LYS A 125 -49.77 -7.16 10.19
C LYS A 125 -49.38 -7.72 8.84
N TRP A 126 -48.29 -7.24 8.26
CA TRP A 126 -47.81 -7.64 6.95
C TRP A 126 -46.36 -8.07 7.02
N GLU A 127 -46.02 -9.11 6.26
CA GLU A 127 -44.65 -9.54 6.05
C GLU A 127 -44.32 -9.53 4.56
N LEU A 128 -43.05 -9.26 4.27
CA LEU A 128 -42.49 -9.39 2.93
C LEU A 128 -41.78 -10.74 2.82
N ARG A 129 -42.15 -11.53 1.81
CA ARG A 129 -41.57 -12.85 1.53
C ARG A 129 -40.76 -12.77 0.25
N ARG A 130 -39.51 -13.25 0.29
CA ARG A 130 -38.67 -13.45 -0.89
C ARG A 130 -38.86 -14.89 -1.38
N LEU A 131 -39.31 -15.07 -2.62
CA LEU A 131 -39.56 -16.39 -3.20
C LEU A 131 -38.25 -17.04 -3.69
N GLU A 132 -38.12 -18.37 -3.61
CA GLU A 132 -36.92 -19.09 -4.09
C GLU A 132 -36.61 -18.85 -5.57
N LEU A 133 -37.64 -18.73 -6.41
CA LEU A 133 -37.52 -18.47 -7.85
C LEU A 133 -37.24 -16.99 -8.19
N GLY A 134 -37.07 -16.14 -7.18
CA GLY A 134 -36.93 -14.70 -7.30
C GLY A 134 -38.27 -13.96 -7.21
N GLY A 135 -38.23 -12.74 -6.71
CA GLY A 135 -39.40 -11.87 -6.54
C GLY A 135 -39.85 -11.75 -5.08
N PHE A 136 -40.75 -10.79 -4.86
CA PHE A 136 -41.31 -10.48 -3.54
C PHE A 136 -42.82 -10.63 -3.53
N GLU A 137 -43.33 -11.19 -2.45
CA GLU A 137 -44.76 -11.29 -2.18
C GLU A 137 -45.08 -10.70 -0.81
N TRP A 138 -46.13 -9.88 -0.76
CA TRP A 138 -46.68 -9.36 0.48
C TRP A 138 -47.73 -10.33 1.02
N ALA A 139 -47.59 -10.76 2.27
CA ALA A 139 -48.54 -11.63 2.94
C ALA A 139 -48.98 -11.06 4.28
N GLN A 140 -50.24 -11.29 4.66
CA GLN A 140 -50.72 -10.91 5.99
C GLN A 140 -50.23 -11.91 7.04
N ILE A 141 -49.77 -11.37 8.17
CA ILE A 141 -49.36 -12.16 9.33
C ILE A 141 -50.64 -12.64 10.04
N THR A 142 -50.89 -13.94 10.00
CA THR A 142 -51.98 -14.57 10.75
C THR A 142 -51.47 -15.07 12.10
N ASN A 143 -52.28 -14.96 13.16
CA ASN A 143 -51.85 -15.29 14.54
C ASN A 143 -51.37 -16.77 14.73
N ASP A 144 -51.64 -17.65 13.76
CA ASP A 144 -51.16 -19.04 13.73
C ASP A 144 -49.73 -19.20 13.17
N SER A 145 -49.09 -18.15 12.66
CA SER A 145 -47.80 -18.23 11.96
C SER A 145 -46.56 -18.11 12.87
N SER A 146 -46.72 -18.16 14.20
CA SER A 146 -45.59 -18.17 15.14
C SER A 146 -45.03 -19.57 15.41
N THR A 147 -45.66 -20.63 14.89
CA THR A 147 -45.22 -22.03 15.10
C THR A 147 -45.10 -22.89 13.85
N LEU A 148 -45.20 -22.32 12.65
CA LEU A 148 -44.86 -23.03 11.41
C LEU A 148 -43.56 -22.47 10.84
N ASP A 149 -42.45 -22.89 11.45
CA ASP A 149 -41.22 -23.07 10.70
C ASP A 149 -41.53 -23.99 9.50
N ASP A 150 -41.47 -23.40 8.32
CA ASP A 150 -40.72 -23.92 7.18
C ASP A 150 -40.73 -25.45 6.98
N LYS A 151 -41.89 -26.01 6.61
CA LYS A 151 -41.93 -27.41 6.15
C LYS A 151 -41.52 -27.59 4.67
N ASP A 152 -41.37 -26.51 3.90
CA ASP A 152 -41.16 -26.59 2.44
C ASP A 152 -40.09 -25.65 1.86
N ASN A 153 -39.36 -24.84 2.64
CA ASN A 153 -38.30 -23.91 2.19
C ASN A 153 -38.69 -22.92 1.06
N SER A 154 -39.97 -22.83 0.68
CA SER A 154 -40.40 -22.12 -0.54
C SER A 154 -40.18 -20.60 -0.55
N TYR A 155 -39.95 -19.96 0.61
CA TYR A 155 -39.68 -18.53 0.72
C TYR A 155 -38.86 -18.17 1.97
N GLN A 156 -38.20 -17.01 1.93
CA GLN A 156 -37.52 -16.41 3.09
C GLN A 156 -38.26 -15.15 3.56
N ARG A 157 -38.53 -15.04 4.85
CA ARG A 157 -39.08 -13.81 5.45
C ARG A 157 -38.02 -12.71 5.43
N VAL A 158 -38.44 -11.51 5.03
CA VAL A 158 -37.57 -10.34 4.94
C VAL A 158 -38.03 -9.31 5.97
N GLU A 159 -37.10 -8.83 6.81
CA GLU A 159 -37.39 -7.80 7.81
C GLU A 159 -37.71 -6.45 7.13
N PHE A 160 -39.00 -6.16 6.93
CA PHE A 160 -39.45 -4.86 6.43
C PHE A 160 -39.80 -3.95 7.62
N ASN A 161 -38.93 -2.98 7.91
CA ASN A 161 -39.20 -1.92 8.90
C ASN A 161 -38.93 -0.56 8.27
N VAL A 162 -39.92 -0.07 7.51
CA VAL A 162 -39.82 1.20 6.78
C VAL A 162 -40.56 2.29 7.54
N THR A 163 -39.81 3.32 7.87
CA THR A 163 -40.33 4.58 8.41
C THR A 163 -40.68 5.51 7.25
N LEU A 164 -41.76 6.27 7.41
CA LEU A 164 -42.18 7.33 6.49
C LEU A 164 -42.23 8.66 7.25
N PRO A 165 -41.56 9.73 6.79
CA PRO A 165 -40.57 9.72 5.70
C PRO A 165 -39.33 8.88 6.05
N PHE A 166 -38.65 8.34 5.04
CA PHE A 166 -37.48 7.48 5.26
C PHE A 166 -36.23 8.34 5.49
N PRO A 167 -35.55 8.25 6.66
CA PRO A 167 -34.32 8.99 6.90
C PRO A 167 -33.11 8.20 6.37
N SER A 168 -32.33 8.84 5.50
CA SER A 168 -31.05 8.35 5.01
C SER A 168 -29.90 8.99 5.79
N SER A 169 -28.99 8.16 6.30
CA SER A 169 -27.78 8.61 6.97
C SER A 169 -26.54 7.96 6.35
N PRO A 170 -25.49 8.74 6.01
CA PRO A 170 -24.20 8.22 5.54
C PRO A 170 -23.49 7.28 6.52
N ARG A 171 -23.89 7.25 7.80
CA ARG A 171 -23.34 6.32 8.80
C ARG A 171 -23.91 4.90 8.70
N ARG A 172 -25.09 4.76 8.06
CA ARG A 172 -25.79 3.47 7.94
C ARG A 172 -25.60 2.95 6.54
N TYR A 173 -24.82 1.88 6.39
CA TYR A 173 -24.60 1.23 5.09
C TYR A 173 -25.60 0.09 4.85
N PRO A 174 -26.30 0.03 3.69
CA PRO A 174 -26.40 1.08 2.68
C PRO A 174 -27.32 2.21 3.15
N SER A 175 -27.05 3.44 2.71
CA SER A 175 -27.86 4.64 3.08
C SER A 175 -29.07 4.80 2.16
N ASN A 176 -29.02 4.16 0.99
CA ASN A 176 -29.97 4.29 -0.11
C ASN A 176 -30.82 3.03 -0.30
N VAL A 177 -31.07 2.30 0.79
CA VAL A 177 -31.91 1.08 0.81
C VAL A 177 -33.36 1.35 0.44
N TRP A 178 -33.83 2.60 0.61
CA TRP A 178 -35.17 3.03 0.22
C TRP A 178 -35.49 2.84 -1.26
N ARG A 179 -34.45 2.65 -2.09
CA ARG A 179 -34.58 2.38 -3.52
C ARG A 179 -34.98 0.93 -3.83
N CYS A 180 -34.82 0.02 -2.88
CA CYS A 180 -35.16 -1.39 -3.03
C CYS A 180 -36.55 -1.67 -2.47
N GLN A 181 -37.29 -2.59 -3.09
CA GLN A 181 -38.62 -3.00 -2.65
C GLN A 181 -38.62 -3.55 -1.22
N SER A 182 -37.53 -4.22 -0.81
CA SER A 182 -37.39 -4.76 0.53
C SER A 182 -37.05 -3.72 1.60
N HIS A 183 -36.45 -2.59 1.21
CA HIS A 183 -35.89 -1.57 2.11
C HIS A 183 -34.89 -2.11 3.15
N THR A 184 -34.34 -3.31 2.92
CA THR A 184 -33.49 -4.00 3.89
C THR A 184 -32.01 -3.67 3.72
N SER A 185 -31.30 -3.61 4.85
CA SER A 185 -29.85 -3.43 4.85
C SER A 185 -29.07 -4.67 4.36
N THR A 186 -29.69 -5.86 4.43
CA THR A 186 -29.14 -7.14 4.03
C THR A 186 -29.90 -7.69 2.82
N GLY A 187 -29.65 -7.18 1.62
CA GLY A 187 -30.27 -7.74 0.41
C GLY A 187 -30.54 -6.77 -0.74
N CYS A 188 -30.42 -5.46 -0.51
CA CYS A 188 -30.55 -4.46 -1.56
C CYS A 188 -29.33 -4.49 -2.52
N ASP A 189 -29.35 -5.41 -3.48
CA ASP A 189 -28.41 -5.46 -4.61
C ASP A 189 -29.06 -4.76 -5.83
N PRO A 190 -28.51 -3.62 -6.31
CA PRO A 190 -29.02 -2.95 -7.50
C PRO A 190 -28.97 -3.79 -8.79
N GLY A 191 -28.21 -4.89 -8.78
CA GLY A 191 -28.13 -5.87 -9.85
C GLY A 191 -29.08 -7.06 -9.71
N ASP A 192 -29.86 -7.15 -8.63
CA ASP A 192 -30.92 -8.13 -8.43
C ASP A 192 -32.22 -7.60 -9.04
N GLU A 193 -32.64 -8.19 -10.16
CA GLU A 193 -33.85 -7.78 -10.88
C GLU A 193 -35.14 -8.03 -10.10
N SER A 194 -35.08 -8.85 -9.05
CA SER A 194 -36.21 -9.05 -8.15
C SER A 194 -36.43 -7.86 -7.21
N GLU A 195 -35.37 -7.14 -6.86
CA GLU A 195 -35.44 -5.93 -6.02
C GLU A 195 -35.70 -4.68 -6.85
N ILE A 196 -35.03 -4.59 -8.01
CA ILE A 196 -35.12 -3.41 -8.85
C ILE A 196 -35.27 -3.81 -10.33
N PRO A 197 -36.40 -3.49 -10.97
CA PRO A 197 -36.62 -3.81 -12.38
C PRO A 197 -35.52 -3.25 -13.29
N ARG A 198 -35.14 -4.00 -14.34
CA ARG A 198 -34.22 -3.50 -15.39
C ARG A 198 -34.73 -2.23 -16.02
N ASP A 199 -36.04 -2.21 -16.29
CA ASP A 199 -36.73 -1.04 -16.80
C ASP A 199 -37.06 -0.09 -15.64
N ARG A 200 -36.37 1.05 -15.59
CA ARG A 200 -36.51 2.04 -14.51
C ARG A 200 -37.89 2.70 -14.49
N TRP A 201 -38.67 2.62 -15.56
CA TRP A 201 -40.05 3.09 -15.59
C TRP A 201 -40.98 2.24 -14.71
N GLN A 202 -40.61 1.00 -14.42
CA GLN A 202 -41.37 0.08 -13.57
C GLN A 202 -40.93 0.13 -12.11
N TRP A 203 -40.03 1.05 -11.75
CA TRP A 203 -39.51 1.17 -10.38
C TRP A 203 -40.58 1.76 -9.45
N LYS A 204 -41.07 0.95 -8.50
CA LYS A 204 -42.13 1.31 -7.55
C LYS A 204 -41.67 1.09 -6.09
N PRO A 205 -40.75 1.91 -5.55
CA PRO A 205 -40.17 1.71 -4.22
C PRO A 205 -41.21 1.66 -3.07
N TYR A 206 -42.38 2.25 -3.27
CA TYR A 206 -43.52 2.22 -2.34
C TYR A 206 -44.81 1.69 -2.98
N GLY A 207 -44.69 0.78 -3.95
CA GLY A 207 -45.82 0.08 -4.58
C GLY A 207 -46.62 0.86 -5.64
N SER A 208 -46.57 2.19 -5.64
CA SER A 208 -47.24 3.04 -6.63
C SER A 208 -46.29 3.55 -7.72
N ASP A 209 -46.83 3.78 -8.92
CA ASP A 209 -46.08 4.32 -10.07
C ASP A 209 -45.57 5.74 -9.81
N LEU A 210 -44.29 5.98 -10.07
CA LEU A 210 -43.69 7.32 -10.02
C LEU A 210 -43.98 8.10 -11.31
N SER A 211 -44.49 9.31 -11.13
CA SER A 211 -44.59 10.32 -12.20
C SER A 211 -43.24 11.00 -12.42
N TYR A 212 -42.63 11.50 -11.34
CA TYR A 212 -41.30 12.15 -11.35
C TYR A 212 -40.75 12.25 -9.91
N CYS A 213 -39.50 12.70 -9.78
CA CYS A 213 -38.91 13.04 -8.49
C CYS A 213 -38.63 14.53 -8.40
N LEU A 214 -38.88 15.14 -7.24
CA LEU A 214 -38.32 16.45 -6.89
C LEU A 214 -37.10 16.24 -5.99
N ILE A 215 -35.96 16.72 -6.45
CA ILE A 215 -34.67 16.52 -5.79
C ILE A 215 -34.13 17.87 -5.36
N GLU A 216 -33.82 17.98 -4.07
CA GLU A 216 -33.12 19.13 -3.52
C GLU A 216 -31.69 19.20 -4.07
N GLN A 217 -31.36 20.33 -4.69
CA GLN A 217 -30.02 20.63 -5.20
C GLN A 217 -29.16 21.14 -4.06
N VAL A 218 -28.04 20.46 -3.79
CA VAL A 218 -27.09 20.85 -2.74
C VAL A 218 -25.75 21.20 -3.38
N GLU A 219 -25.22 22.37 -3.03
CA GLU A 219 -23.88 22.75 -3.50
C GLU A 219 -22.81 21.91 -2.80
N GLU A 220 -22.00 21.20 -3.58
CA GLU A 220 -20.89 20.43 -3.06
C GLU A 220 -19.78 21.34 -2.52
N PHE A 221 -19.31 21.06 -1.32
CA PHE A 221 -18.06 21.60 -0.80
C PHE A 221 -17.07 20.45 -0.59
N CYS A 222 -16.04 20.42 -1.44
CA CYS A 222 -14.86 19.60 -1.20
C CYS A 222 -13.77 20.51 -0.63
N GLU A 223 -13.30 20.20 0.58
CA GLU A 223 -12.31 21.03 1.26
C GLU A 223 -10.96 20.31 1.33
N LEU A 224 -9.90 21.07 1.10
CA LEU A 224 -8.54 20.62 1.30
C LEU A 224 -8.06 21.10 2.66
N GLN A 225 -7.88 20.16 3.58
CA GLN A 225 -7.51 20.43 4.96
C GLN A 225 -6.00 20.36 5.15
N PHE A 226 -5.48 21.19 6.05
CA PHE A 226 -4.06 21.25 6.40
C PHE A 226 -3.85 20.97 7.89
N SER A 227 -3.10 19.91 8.20
CA SER A 227 -2.76 19.58 9.58
C SER A 227 -1.44 20.24 10.00
N PHE A 228 -1.54 21.35 10.74
CA PHE A 228 -0.37 22.04 11.31
C PHE A 228 0.45 21.15 12.25
N VAL A 229 -0.21 20.28 13.03
CA VAL A 229 0.48 19.35 13.95
C VAL A 229 1.37 18.40 13.16
N ILE A 230 0.83 17.77 12.10
CA ILE A 230 1.59 16.88 11.25
C ILE A 230 2.72 17.63 10.53
N ALA A 231 2.44 18.83 10.01
CA ALA A 231 3.44 19.67 9.35
C ALA A 231 4.63 19.99 10.26
N ILE A 232 4.37 20.41 11.50
CA ILE A 232 5.41 20.73 12.50
C ILE A 232 6.28 19.49 12.78
N LEU A 233 5.67 18.31 12.98
CA LEU A 233 6.42 17.07 13.21
C LEU A 233 7.35 16.71 12.04
N VAL A 234 6.87 16.88 10.80
CA VAL A 234 7.67 16.66 9.59
C VAL A 234 8.81 17.68 9.48
N ILE A 235 8.54 18.96 9.76
CA ILE A 235 9.55 20.03 9.72
C ILE A 235 10.66 19.74 10.73
N ILE A 236 10.32 19.46 11.99
CA ILE A 236 11.30 19.11 13.03
C ILE A 236 12.13 17.90 12.62
N SER A 237 11.48 16.87 12.08
CA SER A 237 12.17 15.66 11.60
C SER A 237 13.18 15.96 10.49
N ASN A 238 12.82 16.83 9.53
CA ASN A 238 13.73 17.25 8.46
C ASN A 238 14.87 18.14 8.98
N LEU A 239 14.61 19.02 9.96
CA LEU A 239 15.65 19.83 10.61
C LEU A 239 16.68 18.96 11.33
N VAL A 240 16.23 17.92 12.04
CA VAL A 240 17.14 16.93 12.66
C VAL A 240 17.98 16.22 11.62
N LYS A 241 17.39 15.81 10.49
CA LYS A 241 18.13 15.19 9.37
C LYS A 241 19.18 16.12 8.78
N ALA A 242 18.79 17.34 8.43
CA ALA A 242 19.67 18.35 7.87
C ALA A 242 20.83 18.65 8.82
N THR A 243 20.56 18.77 10.12
CA THR A 243 21.58 18.97 11.15
C THR A 243 22.54 17.78 11.22
N CYS A 244 22.03 16.55 11.24
CA CYS A 244 22.88 15.35 11.23
C CYS A 244 23.77 15.28 9.97
N MET A 245 23.21 15.59 8.80
CA MET A 245 23.96 15.63 7.53
C MET A 245 25.04 16.71 7.55
N ALA A 246 24.71 17.92 8.02
CA ALA A 246 25.67 19.02 8.15
C ALA A 246 26.81 18.69 9.12
N VAL A 247 26.51 18.11 10.29
CA VAL A 247 27.53 17.66 11.25
C VAL A 247 28.40 16.55 10.65
N THR A 248 27.81 15.62 9.89
CA THR A 248 28.57 14.55 9.22
C THR A 248 29.50 15.13 8.16
N LEU A 249 29.04 16.08 7.34
CA LEU A 249 29.87 16.76 6.35
C LEU A 249 31.00 17.56 7.02
N TRP A 250 30.71 18.28 8.10
CA TRP A 250 31.71 19.07 8.82
C TRP A 250 32.80 18.19 9.46
N LYS A 251 32.43 17.05 10.07
CA LYS A 251 33.39 16.15 10.72
C LYS A 251 34.12 15.22 9.74
N CYS A 252 33.44 14.76 8.69
CA CYS A 252 33.95 13.69 7.82
C CYS A 252 34.32 14.18 6.40
N GLY A 253 34.12 15.45 6.06
CA GLY A 253 34.32 15.97 4.71
C GLY A 253 35.75 15.84 4.17
N GLY A 254 36.75 15.70 5.04
CA GLY A 254 38.14 15.47 4.65
C GLY A 254 38.55 14.00 4.51
N HIS A 255 37.66 13.03 4.79
CA HIS A 255 38.00 11.61 4.75
C HIS A 255 37.67 10.99 3.38
N ALA A 256 38.52 10.09 2.89
CA ALA A 256 38.22 9.29 1.71
C ALA A 256 37.01 8.38 1.98
N ALA A 257 35.97 8.49 1.17
CA ALA A 257 34.73 7.73 1.35
C ALA A 257 34.80 6.36 0.67
N PHE A 258 34.71 5.28 1.44
CA PHE A 258 34.60 3.90 0.93
C PHE A 258 33.15 3.57 0.53
N VAL A 259 32.68 4.12 -0.58
CA VAL A 259 31.29 3.90 -1.04
C VAL A 259 31.19 2.66 -1.94
N THR A 260 32.22 2.42 -2.75
CA THR A 260 32.28 1.30 -3.70
C THR A 260 33.37 0.31 -3.36
N ILE A 261 33.28 -0.91 -3.91
CA ILE A 261 34.37 -1.88 -3.79
C ILE A 261 35.65 -1.40 -4.50
N GLY A 262 35.52 -0.59 -5.56
CA GLY A 262 36.68 0.00 -6.22
C GLY A 262 37.39 1.02 -5.34
N ASP A 263 36.67 1.82 -4.55
CA ASP A 263 37.29 2.75 -3.59
C ASP A 263 38.16 1.99 -2.57
N ALA A 264 37.65 0.84 -2.10
CA ALA A 264 38.40 -0.02 -1.19
C ALA A 264 39.63 -0.66 -1.88
N ILE A 265 39.47 -1.21 -3.09
CA ILE A 265 40.60 -1.79 -3.84
C ILE A 265 41.66 -0.74 -4.13
N ALA A 266 41.28 0.44 -4.65
CA ALA A 266 42.22 1.51 -4.96
C ALA A 266 43.03 1.93 -3.73
N SER A 267 42.34 2.18 -2.61
CA SER A 267 43.02 2.57 -1.36
C SER A 267 43.96 1.50 -0.82
N PHE A 268 43.61 0.21 -0.92
CA PHE A 268 44.49 -0.88 -0.47
C PHE A 268 45.61 -1.18 -1.46
N LEU A 269 45.47 -0.85 -2.74
CA LEU A 269 46.56 -0.91 -3.71
C LEU A 269 47.58 0.22 -3.46
N ASP A 270 47.10 1.43 -3.19
CA ASP A 270 47.96 2.58 -2.86
C ASP A 270 48.66 2.42 -1.51
N ASN A 271 47.95 1.87 -0.52
CA ASN A 271 48.45 1.65 0.84
C ASN A 271 48.11 0.22 1.32
N PRO A 272 48.90 -0.79 0.93
CA PRO A 272 48.68 -2.19 1.33
C PRO A 272 48.74 -2.36 2.86
N ASP A 273 47.70 -2.99 3.44
CA ASP A 273 47.60 -3.18 4.90
C ASP A 273 48.55 -4.30 5.38
N PRO A 274 49.57 -3.99 6.21
CA PRO A 274 50.52 -4.99 6.69
C PRO A 274 49.87 -6.15 7.44
N SER A 275 48.71 -5.92 8.08
CA SER A 275 48.00 -6.93 8.88
C SER A 275 47.38 -8.05 8.05
N THR A 276 47.23 -7.85 6.73
CA THR A 276 46.65 -8.81 5.78
C THR A 276 47.67 -9.40 4.81
N SER A 277 48.95 -9.01 4.93
CA SER A 277 50.03 -9.49 4.08
C SER A 277 50.19 -11.00 4.17
N GLY A 278 50.39 -11.65 3.02
CA GLY A 278 50.57 -13.09 2.93
C GLY A 278 49.29 -13.92 3.14
N ARG A 279 48.12 -13.34 2.85
CA ARG A 279 46.80 -13.99 2.94
C ARG A 279 45.99 -13.85 1.64
N CYS A 280 46.63 -13.90 0.47
CA CYS A 280 45.99 -13.62 -0.82
C CYS A 280 44.72 -14.43 -1.17
N LEU A 281 44.54 -15.61 -0.58
CA LEU A 281 43.37 -16.48 -0.79
C LEU A 281 42.30 -16.37 0.31
N GLN A 282 42.35 -15.32 1.13
CA GLN A 282 41.43 -15.13 2.25
C GLN A 282 39.99 -14.87 1.77
N THR A 283 39.03 -15.46 2.48
CA THR A 283 37.59 -15.27 2.20
C THR A 283 36.94 -14.61 3.40
N ARG A 284 35.75 -14.03 3.21
CA ARG A 284 34.94 -13.51 4.32
C ARG A 284 34.81 -14.50 5.47
N ARG A 285 34.52 -15.78 5.17
CA ARG A 285 34.37 -16.83 6.19
C ARG A 285 35.64 -17.09 6.99
N HIS A 286 36.81 -16.95 6.38
CA HIS A 286 38.08 -17.09 7.09
C HIS A 286 38.31 -15.92 8.07
N VAL A 287 37.99 -14.70 7.63
CA VAL A 287 38.04 -13.53 8.53
C VAL A 287 37.05 -13.70 9.69
N GLU A 288 35.80 -14.09 9.42
CA GLU A 288 34.76 -14.28 10.45
C GLU A 288 35.11 -15.36 11.48
N LEU A 289 35.88 -16.39 11.10
CA LEU A 289 36.32 -17.45 12.02
C LEU A 289 37.49 -17.04 12.91
N TRP A 290 38.32 -16.09 12.46
CA TRP A 290 39.60 -15.77 13.10
C TRP A 290 39.60 -14.42 13.80
N TRP A 291 38.71 -13.53 13.38
CA TRP A 291 38.53 -12.19 13.90
C TRP A 291 37.41 -12.17 14.95
N ASP A 292 37.43 -13.11 15.89
CA ASP A 292 36.62 -13.00 17.10
C ASP A 292 37.34 -12.06 18.06
N TRP A 293 36.81 -10.85 18.23
CA TRP A 293 37.42 -9.78 19.02
C TRP A 293 37.77 -10.21 20.45
N ASN A 294 36.98 -11.14 21.01
CA ASN A 294 37.21 -11.68 22.35
C ASN A 294 38.41 -12.64 22.43
N GLN A 295 38.75 -13.34 21.34
CA GLN A 295 39.92 -14.22 21.26
C GLN A 295 41.18 -13.46 20.84
N TRP A 296 41.05 -12.47 19.94
CA TRP A 296 42.17 -11.62 19.51
C TRP A 296 42.78 -10.79 20.65
N ALA A 297 41.95 -10.40 21.65
CA ALA A 297 42.39 -9.68 22.84
C ALA A 297 43.03 -10.58 23.92
N MET A 298 42.87 -11.90 23.86
CA MET A 298 43.27 -12.82 24.93
C MET A 298 44.39 -13.80 24.59
N ASP A 299 44.80 -13.95 23.32
CA ASP A 299 45.81 -14.94 22.94
C ASP A 299 46.93 -14.37 22.06
N ASN A 300 48.15 -14.85 22.31
CA ASN A 300 49.42 -14.28 21.82
C ASN A 300 49.41 -13.92 20.33
N SER A 301 49.76 -12.66 20.03
CA SER A 301 49.89 -12.06 18.69
C SER A 301 50.69 -12.89 17.67
N ILE A 302 51.50 -13.84 18.13
CA ILE A 302 52.35 -14.73 17.33
C ILE A 302 51.54 -15.79 16.56
N ILE A 303 50.42 -16.29 17.09
CA ILE A 303 49.62 -17.32 16.39
C ILE A 303 48.72 -16.69 15.31
N ALA A 304 48.20 -15.49 15.55
CA ALA A 304 47.43 -14.72 14.57
C ALA A 304 48.29 -14.26 13.37
N MET A 305 49.60 -14.12 13.55
CA MET A 305 50.54 -13.59 12.55
C MET A 305 51.26 -14.66 11.72
N LYS A 306 50.97 -15.96 11.92
CA LYS A 306 51.46 -17.00 11.01
C LYS A 306 50.87 -16.78 9.61
N ARG A 307 51.73 -16.43 8.65
CA ARG A 307 51.45 -16.39 7.20
C ARG A 307 50.64 -17.62 6.82
N ASP A 308 49.39 -17.41 6.46
CA ASP A 308 48.46 -18.50 6.23
C ASP A 308 48.54 -18.95 4.77
N ARG A 309 49.57 -19.75 4.50
CA ARG A 309 49.79 -20.39 3.20
C ARG A 309 48.60 -21.29 2.89
N ARG A 310 47.85 -21.00 1.83
CA ARG A 310 46.66 -21.78 1.46
C ARG A 310 46.81 -22.43 0.11
N ARG A 311 46.34 -23.67 0.00
CA ARG A 311 46.19 -24.33 -1.30
C ARG A 311 45.01 -23.74 -2.04
N PHE A 312 45.22 -23.32 -3.28
CA PHE A 312 44.13 -22.89 -4.13
C PHE A 312 43.20 -24.06 -4.46
N ARG A 313 41.90 -23.86 -4.23
CA ARG A 313 40.85 -24.81 -4.62
C ARG A 313 39.74 -24.05 -5.34
N PRO A 314 39.54 -24.28 -6.65
CA PRO A 314 38.48 -23.63 -7.39
C PRO A 314 37.12 -24.08 -6.83
N ARG A 315 36.35 -23.15 -6.27
CA ARG A 315 34.98 -23.40 -5.82
C ARG A 315 34.01 -22.63 -6.70
N ARG A 316 33.10 -23.36 -7.37
CA ARG A 316 31.96 -22.76 -8.05
C ARG A 316 30.94 -22.32 -7.01
N ARG A 317 30.89 -21.01 -6.75
CA ARG A 317 29.96 -20.39 -5.80
C ARG A 317 28.78 -19.79 -6.55
N THR A 318 27.63 -19.70 -5.88
CA THR A 318 26.44 -19.01 -6.40
C THR A 318 26.28 -17.64 -5.75
N TRP A 319 25.49 -16.77 -6.37
CA TRP A 319 25.16 -15.45 -5.84
C TRP A 319 24.47 -15.53 -4.47
N ALA A 320 23.79 -16.64 -4.17
CA ALA A 320 23.23 -16.92 -2.85
C ALA A 320 24.26 -16.83 -1.71
N MET A 321 25.52 -17.17 -1.98
CA MET A 321 26.59 -17.23 -0.96
C MET A 321 27.20 -15.86 -0.64
N ALA A 322 26.86 -14.82 -1.42
CA ALA A 322 27.40 -13.48 -1.22
C ALA A 322 26.81 -12.79 0.03
N PRO A 323 25.47 -12.64 0.16
CA PRO A 323 24.88 -12.16 1.41
C PRO A 323 25.10 -13.12 2.58
N SER A 324 25.06 -12.60 3.81
CA SER A 324 25.09 -13.44 5.01
C SER A 324 23.77 -14.19 5.19
N GLU A 325 23.83 -15.38 5.80
CA GLU A 325 22.64 -16.20 6.11
C GLU A 325 21.63 -15.41 6.96
N ARG A 326 22.11 -14.60 7.92
CA ARG A 326 21.26 -13.71 8.72
C ARG A 326 20.47 -12.71 7.87
N ARG A 327 21.06 -12.15 6.80
CA ARG A 327 20.36 -11.24 5.89
C ARG A 327 19.29 -11.96 5.08
N TRP A 328 19.58 -13.17 4.61
CA TRP A 328 18.60 -14.02 3.92
C TRP A 328 17.41 -14.33 4.83
N VAL A 329 17.68 -14.86 6.02
CA VAL A 329 16.64 -15.23 6.98
C VAL A 329 15.83 -14.00 7.38
N ALA A 330 16.48 -12.90 7.78
CA ALA A 330 15.76 -11.70 8.19
C ALA A 330 14.86 -11.14 7.09
N THR A 331 15.34 -11.08 5.84
CA THR A 331 14.57 -10.54 4.70
C THR A 331 13.39 -11.44 4.33
N TYR A 332 13.61 -12.75 4.18
CA TYR A 332 12.54 -13.66 3.77
C TYR A 332 11.58 -14.01 4.89
N TRP A 333 12.03 -13.98 6.15
CA TRP A 333 11.16 -14.13 7.31
C TRP A 333 10.24 -12.91 7.45
N SER A 334 10.78 -11.69 7.37
CA SER A 334 9.96 -10.48 7.43
C SER A 334 9.01 -10.35 6.24
N TYR A 335 9.45 -10.70 5.02
CA TYR A 335 8.56 -10.85 3.87
C TYR A 335 7.44 -11.86 4.14
N SER A 336 7.78 -13.07 4.61
CA SER A 336 6.79 -14.13 4.87
C SER A 336 5.79 -13.71 5.93
N ALA A 337 6.25 -13.05 6.99
CA ALA A 337 5.38 -12.55 8.06
C ALA A 337 4.37 -11.51 7.52
N LEU A 338 4.83 -10.54 6.72
CA LEU A 338 3.95 -9.54 6.10
C LEU A 338 2.98 -10.17 5.09
N PHE A 339 3.46 -11.12 4.29
CA PHE A 339 2.64 -11.82 3.31
C PHE A 339 1.53 -12.63 3.99
N VAL A 340 1.88 -13.41 5.02
CA VAL A 340 0.89 -14.20 5.79
C VAL A 340 -0.10 -13.28 6.51
N ALA A 341 0.35 -12.16 7.07
CA ALA A 341 -0.55 -11.16 7.67
C ALA A 341 -1.48 -10.49 6.65
N GLY A 342 -1.06 -10.38 5.38
CA GLY A 342 -1.87 -9.83 4.29
C GLY A 342 -3.01 -10.74 3.82
N ILE A 343 -2.90 -12.06 3.98
CA ILE A 343 -3.94 -13.03 3.59
C ILE A 343 -5.28 -12.77 4.28
N PRO A 344 -5.38 -12.74 5.63
CA PRO A 344 -6.66 -12.50 6.30
C PRO A 344 -7.22 -11.12 5.97
N LEU A 345 -6.36 -10.10 5.82
CA LEU A 345 -6.79 -8.75 5.40
C LEU A 345 -7.45 -8.78 4.01
N THR A 346 -6.89 -9.54 3.08
CA THR A 346 -7.45 -9.70 1.73
C THR A 346 -8.79 -10.45 1.77
N VAL A 347 -8.89 -11.51 2.58
CA VAL A 347 -10.15 -12.26 2.75
C VAL A 347 -11.24 -11.38 3.35
N LEU A 348 -10.91 -10.60 4.38
CA LEU A 348 -11.85 -9.65 4.99
C LEU A 348 -12.27 -8.56 4.00
N ALA A 349 -11.34 -8.01 3.23
CA ALA A 349 -11.62 -7.00 2.22
C ALA A 349 -12.55 -7.51 1.10
N LEU A 350 -12.51 -8.80 0.79
CA LEU A 350 -13.36 -9.41 -0.24
C LEU A 350 -14.75 -9.83 0.27
N LYS A 351 -14.97 -9.90 1.59
CA LYS A 351 -16.21 -10.45 2.18
C LYS A 351 -17.47 -9.73 1.70
N ASN A 352 -17.41 -8.40 1.59
CA ASN A 352 -18.56 -7.54 1.25
C ASN A 352 -18.49 -6.98 -0.18
N MET A 353 -17.73 -7.65 -1.06
CA MET A 353 -17.44 -7.18 -2.42
C MET A 353 -18.05 -8.09 -3.48
N PRO A 354 -18.31 -7.56 -4.70
CA PRO A 354 -18.82 -8.36 -5.80
C PRO A 354 -17.90 -9.55 -6.11
N ARG A 355 -18.48 -10.75 -6.24
CA ARG A 355 -17.72 -11.97 -6.61
C ARG A 355 -17.32 -12.01 -8.09
N ASN A 356 -17.99 -11.25 -8.94
CA ASN A 356 -17.69 -11.19 -10.36
C ASN A 356 -16.42 -10.34 -10.59
N PRO A 357 -15.39 -10.86 -11.30
CA PRO A 357 -14.11 -10.17 -11.47
C PRO A 357 -14.24 -8.85 -12.23
N LYS A 358 -15.18 -8.73 -13.18
CA LYS A 358 -15.42 -7.48 -13.91
C LYS A 358 -16.00 -6.41 -12.97
N ARG A 359 -17.03 -6.75 -12.20
CA ARG A 359 -17.63 -5.85 -11.20
C ARG A 359 -16.64 -5.50 -10.08
N LEU A 360 -15.78 -6.44 -9.69
CA LEU A 360 -14.73 -6.19 -8.72
C LEU A 360 -13.70 -5.17 -9.25
N TRP A 361 -13.32 -5.26 -10.52
CA TRP A 361 -12.44 -4.26 -11.14
C TRP A 361 -13.11 -2.88 -11.26
N GLU A 362 -14.41 -2.85 -11.56
CA GLU A 362 -15.23 -1.64 -11.62
C GLU A 362 -15.35 -0.92 -10.26
N THR A 363 -15.00 -1.56 -9.14
CA THR A 363 -14.90 -0.86 -7.84
C THR A 363 -13.85 0.25 -7.84
N GLY A 364 -12.86 0.16 -8.73
CA GLY A 364 -11.82 1.15 -8.89
C GLY A 364 -10.74 1.13 -7.80
N PHE A 365 -9.81 2.06 -7.91
CA PHE A 365 -8.61 2.15 -7.07
C PHE A 365 -8.74 3.41 -6.23
N GLY A 366 -8.73 3.27 -4.90
CA GLY A 366 -8.82 4.43 -4.00
C GLY A 366 -10.16 5.19 -4.04
N ILE A 367 -11.18 4.64 -4.70
CA ILE A 367 -12.53 5.21 -4.75
C ILE A 367 -13.25 4.86 -3.44
N ILE A 368 -14.02 5.79 -2.88
CA ILE A 368 -14.77 5.58 -1.64
C ILE A 368 -16.14 5.01 -1.96
N GLN A 369 -16.49 3.91 -1.32
CA GLN A 369 -17.78 3.23 -1.41
C GLN A 369 -18.24 2.86 -0.01
N GLY A 370 -19.55 2.72 0.21
CA GLY A 370 -20.05 2.44 1.56
C GLY A 370 -19.61 1.10 2.16
N ASN A 371 -19.29 0.11 1.34
CA ASN A 371 -18.79 -1.20 1.77
C ASN A 371 -17.27 -1.26 1.93
N ASN A 372 -16.53 -0.18 1.62
CA ASN A 372 -15.07 -0.22 1.53
C ASN A 372 -14.35 0.61 2.60
N LEU A 373 -15.07 0.95 3.67
CA LEU A 373 -14.54 1.65 4.83
C LEU A 373 -14.44 0.70 6.03
N LEU A 374 -13.50 0.98 6.94
CA LEU A 374 -13.41 0.25 8.20
C LEU A 374 -14.59 0.63 9.11
N ASN A 375 -15.18 -0.37 9.77
CA ASN A 375 -16.37 -0.22 10.61
C ASN A 375 -16.08 0.37 12.02
N PHE A 376 -15.02 1.16 12.15
CA PHE A 376 -14.68 1.85 13.40
C PHE A 376 -14.14 3.24 13.10
N ASP A 377 -14.49 4.19 13.96
CA ASP A 377 -13.97 5.54 13.87
C ASP A 377 -12.53 5.62 14.38
N THR A 378 -11.78 6.53 13.80
CA THR A 378 -10.37 6.80 14.07
C THR A 378 -10.18 8.29 14.34
N SER A 379 -9.28 8.63 15.26
CA SER A 379 -8.77 10.00 15.29
C SER A 379 -8.02 10.30 13.99
N LEU A 380 -7.90 11.58 13.61
CA LEU A 380 -7.13 11.97 12.41
C LEU A 380 -5.73 11.33 12.43
N MET A 381 -4.99 11.48 13.53
CA MET A 381 -3.65 10.91 13.69
C MET A 381 -3.66 9.39 13.67
N GLY A 382 -4.60 8.74 14.38
CA GLY A 382 -4.70 7.28 14.43
C GLY A 382 -4.98 6.68 13.06
N GLY A 383 -5.89 7.28 12.29
CA GLY A 383 -6.19 6.84 10.93
C GLY A 383 -5.04 7.08 9.97
N VAL A 384 -4.33 8.21 10.07
CA VAL A 384 -3.12 8.50 9.27
C VAL A 384 -2.02 7.48 9.54
N LEU A 385 -1.76 7.17 10.81
CA LEU A 385 -0.77 6.15 11.18
C LEU A 385 -1.17 4.77 10.69
N LEU A 386 -2.44 4.39 10.84
CA LEU A 386 -2.96 3.10 10.37
C LEU A 386 -2.84 2.98 8.85
N ALA A 387 -3.26 4.01 8.12
CA ALA A 387 -3.24 4.03 6.66
C ALA A 387 -1.81 3.99 6.09
N ASN A 388 -0.81 4.56 6.80
CA ASN A 388 0.58 4.64 6.34
C ASN A 388 1.52 3.57 6.92
N THR A 389 1.08 2.81 7.92
CA THR A 389 1.89 1.72 8.51
C THR A 389 2.33 0.68 7.46
N PRO A 390 1.45 0.20 6.55
CA PRO A 390 1.87 -0.69 5.48
C PRO A 390 3.01 -0.10 4.64
N GLN A 391 2.92 1.18 4.25
CA GLN A 391 3.87 1.89 3.41
C GLN A 391 5.24 2.00 4.10
N ALA A 392 5.28 2.23 5.41
CA ALA A 392 6.51 2.21 6.19
C ALA A 392 7.14 0.80 6.23
N LEU A 393 6.33 -0.25 6.43
CA LEU A 393 6.79 -1.64 6.39
C LEU A 393 7.32 -2.03 5.00
N LEU A 394 6.66 -1.59 3.92
CA LEU A 394 7.12 -1.80 2.55
C LEU A 394 8.44 -1.05 2.28
N SER A 395 8.62 0.15 2.84
CA SER A 395 9.88 0.89 2.74
C SER A 395 11.03 0.12 3.40
N TYR A 396 10.77 -0.50 4.55
CA TYR A 396 11.74 -1.39 5.21
C TYR A 396 12.03 -2.64 4.36
N MET A 397 11.02 -3.25 3.74
CA MET A 397 11.21 -4.38 2.82
C MET A 397 12.08 -3.99 1.63
N TYR A 398 11.86 -2.81 1.05
CA TYR A 398 12.70 -2.28 -0.02
C TYR A 398 14.17 -2.21 0.42
N LEU A 399 14.47 -1.68 1.61
CA LEU A 399 15.84 -1.62 2.13
C LEU A 399 16.44 -3.01 2.32
N ALA A 400 15.69 -3.97 2.83
CA ALA A 400 16.15 -5.34 3.06
C ALA A 400 16.48 -6.07 1.73
N PHE A 401 15.58 -6.01 0.75
CA PHE A 401 15.81 -6.59 -0.57
C PHE A 401 16.93 -5.85 -1.33
N ASN A 402 16.97 -4.51 -1.25
CA ASN A 402 18.04 -3.73 -1.86
C ASN A 402 19.41 -4.08 -1.27
N ALA A 403 19.49 -4.32 0.05
CA ALA A 403 20.72 -4.77 0.69
C ALA A 403 21.15 -6.18 0.21
N LEU A 404 20.21 -7.10 -0.02
CA LEU A 404 20.51 -8.40 -0.64
C LEU A 404 21.05 -8.23 -2.06
N TYR A 405 20.34 -7.50 -2.92
CA TYR A 405 20.72 -7.29 -4.33
C TYR A 405 22.07 -6.60 -4.45
N THR A 406 22.28 -5.52 -3.68
CA THR A 406 23.55 -4.78 -3.68
C THR A 406 24.72 -5.68 -3.30
N THR A 407 24.55 -6.57 -2.30
CA THR A 407 25.62 -7.50 -1.90
C THR A 407 25.95 -8.51 -3.01
N MET A 408 24.94 -9.00 -3.74
CA MET A 408 25.13 -9.89 -4.88
C MET A 408 25.86 -9.17 -6.03
N PHE A 409 25.46 -7.93 -6.35
CA PHE A 409 26.08 -7.14 -7.41
C PHE A 409 27.53 -6.77 -7.12
N ILE A 410 27.83 -6.33 -5.88
CA ILE A 410 29.21 -6.07 -5.44
C ILE A 410 30.07 -7.34 -5.61
N SER A 411 29.54 -8.49 -5.18
CA SER A 411 30.27 -9.76 -5.30
C SER A 411 30.42 -10.22 -6.75
N SER A 412 29.46 -9.91 -7.62
CA SER A 412 29.56 -10.18 -9.06
C SER A 412 30.61 -9.30 -9.72
N GLU A 413 30.69 -8.03 -9.32
CA GLU A 413 31.71 -7.10 -9.81
C GLU A 413 33.10 -7.55 -9.39
N TRP A 414 33.27 -7.91 -8.11
CA TRP A 414 34.48 -8.55 -7.59
C TRP A 414 34.88 -9.78 -8.40
N ALA A 415 33.94 -10.70 -8.60
CA ALA A 415 34.20 -11.96 -9.30
C ALA A 415 34.65 -11.75 -10.76
N SER A 416 34.16 -10.72 -11.44
CA SER A 416 34.53 -10.46 -12.83
C SER A 416 35.99 -10.05 -13.03
N TYR A 417 36.68 -9.54 -12.01
CA TYR A 417 38.12 -9.24 -12.08
C TYR A 417 39.00 -10.49 -12.14
N SER A 418 38.46 -11.70 -11.87
CA SER A 418 39.22 -12.94 -12.06
C SER A 418 39.27 -13.40 -13.51
N VAL A 419 38.47 -12.80 -14.39
CA VAL A 419 38.30 -13.22 -15.80
C VAL A 419 38.76 -12.14 -16.76
N GLN A 420 38.53 -10.87 -16.41
CA GLN A 420 38.77 -9.74 -17.30
C GLN A 420 39.59 -8.66 -16.59
N ARG A 421 40.62 -8.16 -17.28
CA ARG A 421 41.32 -6.92 -16.91
C ARG A 421 40.41 -5.73 -17.20
N LYS A 422 40.16 -4.90 -16.19
CA LYS A 422 39.31 -3.72 -16.33
C LYS A 422 39.64 -2.66 -15.28
N PRO A 423 39.40 -1.38 -15.56
CA PRO A 423 39.63 -0.31 -14.59
C PRO A 423 38.67 -0.39 -13.40
N LEU A 424 39.12 0.10 -12.25
CA LEU A 424 38.33 0.18 -11.02
C LEU A 424 37.20 1.20 -11.17
N ARG A 425 36.05 0.87 -10.57
CA ARG A 425 34.89 1.76 -10.48
C ARG A 425 34.85 2.41 -9.10
N VAL A 426 35.09 3.72 -9.06
CA VAL A 426 35.30 4.49 -7.83
C VAL A 426 34.36 5.70 -7.76
N THR A 427 34.30 6.32 -6.59
CA THR A 427 33.46 7.50 -6.33
C THR A 427 34.08 8.78 -6.90
N SER A 428 35.41 8.92 -6.86
CA SER A 428 36.14 10.06 -7.42
C SER A 428 37.27 9.53 -8.32
N PRO A 429 37.05 9.39 -9.64
CA PRO A 429 37.99 8.74 -10.53
C PRO A 429 39.25 9.57 -10.78
N VAL A 430 40.39 8.88 -10.78
CA VAL A 430 41.71 9.40 -11.17
C VAL A 430 42.33 8.45 -12.21
N GLY A 431 43.09 8.98 -13.17
CA GLY A 431 43.74 8.17 -14.21
C GLY A 431 42.73 7.47 -15.13
N GLN A 432 42.83 6.14 -15.28
CA GLN A 432 41.95 5.33 -16.13
C GLN A 432 40.74 4.74 -15.39
N GLN A 433 40.54 5.09 -14.11
CA GLN A 433 39.40 4.64 -13.31
C GLN A 433 38.08 5.14 -13.89
N ARG A 434 36.99 4.43 -13.58
CA ARG A 434 35.63 4.77 -14.03
C ARG A 434 34.81 5.32 -12.87
N HIS A 435 33.96 6.29 -13.17
CA HIS A 435 32.98 6.78 -12.21
C HIS A 435 31.94 5.70 -11.86
N THR A 436 31.51 5.67 -10.61
CA THR A 436 30.43 4.78 -10.15
C THR A 436 29.05 5.17 -10.69
N TYR A 437 28.13 4.21 -10.79
CA TYR A 437 26.71 4.50 -11.03
C TYR A 437 26.11 5.26 -9.84
N TRP A 438 25.09 6.06 -10.09
CA TRP A 438 24.28 6.64 -9.01
C TRP A 438 23.73 5.50 -8.12
N LEU A 439 24.03 5.52 -6.82
CA LEU A 439 23.73 4.47 -5.82
C LEU A 439 24.42 3.10 -6.01
N GLY A 440 25.46 2.99 -6.83
CA GLY A 440 26.36 1.82 -6.85
C GLY A 440 25.86 0.58 -7.61
N VAL A 441 24.59 0.53 -8.03
CA VAL A 441 23.97 -0.57 -8.79
C VAL A 441 23.89 -0.21 -10.28
N PRO A 442 24.16 -1.14 -11.23
CA PRO A 442 24.00 -0.86 -12.66
C PRO A 442 22.57 -0.43 -13.02
N TYR A 443 22.42 0.58 -13.88
CA TYR A 443 21.10 1.15 -14.26
C TYR A 443 20.10 0.11 -14.80
N ARG A 444 20.59 -0.94 -15.48
CA ARG A 444 19.75 -2.06 -15.95
C ARG A 444 19.00 -2.81 -14.85
N TYR A 445 19.47 -2.72 -13.60
CA TYR A 445 18.81 -3.30 -12.43
C TYR A 445 18.19 -2.20 -11.55
N ALA A 446 18.90 -1.08 -11.37
CA ALA A 446 18.42 0.01 -10.53
C ALA A 446 17.10 0.59 -11.05
N ILE A 447 16.99 0.85 -12.36
CA ILE A 447 15.78 1.45 -12.94
C ILE A 447 14.56 0.53 -12.77
N PRO A 448 14.58 -0.76 -13.18
CA PRO A 448 13.44 -1.65 -12.95
C PRO A 448 13.09 -1.81 -11.46
N VAL A 449 14.08 -1.94 -10.57
CA VAL A 449 13.84 -2.07 -9.13
C VAL A 449 13.19 -0.82 -8.55
N THR A 450 13.63 0.37 -8.95
CA THR A 450 13.02 1.65 -8.52
C THR A 450 11.61 1.81 -9.07
N LEU A 451 11.35 1.46 -10.33
CA LEU A 451 10.01 1.50 -10.91
C LEU A 451 9.06 0.53 -10.21
N VAL A 452 9.49 -0.70 -9.99
CA VAL A 452 8.70 -1.71 -9.26
C VAL A 452 8.47 -1.28 -7.82
N SER A 453 9.46 -0.68 -7.15
CA SER A 453 9.28 -0.11 -5.81
C SER A 453 8.27 1.04 -5.80
N GLY A 454 8.34 1.96 -6.76
CA GLY A 454 7.36 3.04 -6.92
C GLY A 454 5.95 2.51 -7.14
N LEU A 455 5.79 1.53 -8.04
CA LEU A 455 4.52 0.85 -8.28
C LEU A 455 3.99 0.17 -7.00
N PHE A 456 4.87 -0.49 -6.25
CA PHE A 456 4.53 -1.19 -5.02
C PHE A 456 4.03 -0.24 -3.92
N HIS A 457 4.68 0.93 -3.77
CA HIS A 457 4.23 1.98 -2.86
C HIS A 457 2.95 2.67 -3.32
N TRP A 458 2.80 2.91 -4.62
CA TRP A 458 1.57 3.48 -5.16
C TRP A 458 0.38 2.54 -4.94
N LEU A 459 0.51 1.26 -5.27
CA LEU A 459 -0.55 0.26 -5.01
C LEU A 459 -0.90 0.16 -3.53
N ALA A 460 0.09 0.21 -2.63
CA ALA A 460 -0.15 0.24 -1.20
C ALA A 460 -0.96 1.48 -0.76
N SER A 461 -0.66 2.66 -1.34
CA SER A 461 -1.45 3.88 -1.08
C SER A 461 -2.90 3.78 -1.55
N GLN A 462 -3.15 2.99 -2.60
CA GLN A 462 -4.51 2.72 -3.09
C GLN A 462 -5.17 1.54 -2.36
N SER A 463 -4.42 0.78 -1.56
CA SER A 463 -4.91 -0.41 -0.84
C SER A 463 -5.56 -0.07 0.49
N LEU A 464 -4.97 0.87 1.24
CA LEU A 464 -5.46 1.38 2.51
C LEU A 464 -5.15 2.88 2.58
N PHE A 465 -6.17 3.70 2.74
CA PHE A 465 -6.05 5.16 2.69
C PHE A 465 -6.92 5.83 3.75
N LYS A 466 -6.50 6.99 4.23
CA LYS A 466 -7.26 7.77 5.21
C LYS A 466 -8.45 8.44 4.55
N VAL A 467 -9.61 8.41 5.20
CA VAL A 467 -10.85 9.04 4.73
C VAL A 467 -11.43 9.95 5.82
N GLN A 468 -11.92 11.12 5.40
CA GLN A 468 -12.64 12.06 6.24
C GLN A 468 -13.83 12.63 5.47
N ILE A 469 -15.03 12.50 6.05
CA ILE A 469 -16.30 12.89 5.43
C ILE A 469 -17.06 13.81 6.40
N SER A 470 -17.40 15.01 5.97
CA SER A 470 -18.34 15.90 6.66
C SER A 470 -19.76 15.49 6.36
N VAL A 471 -20.55 15.26 7.40
CA VAL A 471 -21.97 14.92 7.28
C VAL A 471 -22.80 16.18 7.48
N THR A 472 -23.58 16.56 6.48
CA THR A 472 -24.51 17.70 6.59
C THR A 472 -25.89 17.24 7.03
N ASP A 473 -26.53 18.03 7.89
CA ASP A 473 -27.89 17.80 8.34
C ASP A 473 -28.93 17.92 7.21
N MET A 474 -30.03 17.17 7.32
CA MET A 474 -31.08 17.12 6.31
C MET A 474 -31.99 18.36 6.26
N TYR A 475 -32.07 19.17 7.33
CA TYR A 475 -32.91 20.37 7.36
C TYR A 475 -32.11 21.64 7.12
N THR A 476 -30.97 21.77 7.81
CA THR A 476 -30.20 23.03 7.82
C THR A 476 -29.06 23.05 6.80
N ARG A 477 -28.70 21.89 6.23
CA ARG A 477 -27.50 21.68 5.40
C ARG A 477 -26.19 22.12 6.07
N GLN A 478 -26.20 22.33 7.38
CA GLN A 478 -25.00 22.61 8.16
C GLN A 478 -24.26 21.32 8.51
N VAL A 479 -22.94 21.42 8.65
CA VAL A 479 -22.11 20.28 9.08
C VAL A 479 -22.48 19.93 10.51
N LYS A 480 -23.07 18.75 10.69
CA LYS A 480 -23.54 18.22 11.97
C LYS A 480 -22.52 17.28 12.61
N ASP A 481 -21.81 16.53 11.78
CA ASP A 481 -20.95 15.44 12.23
C ASP A 481 -19.82 15.17 11.23
N GLN A 482 -18.80 14.41 11.65
CA GLN A 482 -17.68 13.99 10.81
C GLN A 482 -17.40 12.49 10.97
N ILE A 483 -17.32 11.79 9.84
CA ILE A 483 -16.87 10.39 9.78
C ILE A 483 -15.37 10.41 9.50
N SER A 484 -14.60 9.76 10.37
CA SER A 484 -13.14 9.69 10.26
C SER A 484 -12.70 8.25 10.38
N THR A 485 -12.42 7.60 9.25
CA THR A 485 -12.01 6.18 9.21
C THR A 485 -10.95 5.96 8.12
N CYS A 486 -10.60 4.71 7.81
CA CYS A 486 -9.78 4.36 6.65
C CYS A 486 -10.61 3.61 5.61
N GLY A 487 -10.39 3.93 4.34
CA GLY A 487 -10.90 3.19 3.21
C GLY A 487 -9.90 2.12 2.78
N TYR A 488 -10.39 1.04 2.20
CA TYR A 488 -9.58 -0.02 1.63
C TYR A 488 -10.09 -0.42 0.23
N SER A 489 -9.19 -0.87 -0.63
CA SER A 489 -9.55 -1.33 -1.98
C SER A 489 -9.01 -2.75 -2.24
N PRO A 490 -9.89 -3.75 -2.47
CA PRO A 490 -9.47 -5.15 -2.61
C PRO A 490 -8.52 -5.40 -3.80
N VAL A 491 -8.76 -4.73 -4.93
CA VAL A 491 -7.95 -4.94 -6.15
C VAL A 491 -6.51 -4.47 -5.95
N PRO A 492 -6.23 -3.23 -5.50
CA PRO A 492 -4.90 -2.81 -5.10
C PRO A 492 -4.24 -3.71 -4.05
N ILE A 493 -4.98 -4.23 -3.06
CA ILE A 493 -4.43 -5.16 -2.05
C ILE A 493 -3.89 -6.42 -2.74
N MET A 494 -4.69 -7.04 -3.62
CA MET A 494 -4.28 -8.24 -4.37
C MET A 494 -3.08 -7.96 -5.29
N LEU A 495 -3.07 -6.83 -5.99
CA LEU A 495 -1.96 -6.45 -6.87
C LEU A 495 -0.67 -6.17 -6.07
N THR A 496 -0.79 -5.55 -4.89
CA THR A 496 0.33 -5.36 -3.96
C THR A 496 0.93 -6.72 -3.57
N MET A 497 0.10 -7.68 -3.17
CA MET A 497 0.55 -9.05 -2.85
C MET A 497 1.22 -9.76 -4.04
N ALA A 498 0.69 -9.59 -5.26
CA ALA A 498 1.28 -10.14 -6.47
C ALA A 498 2.66 -9.53 -6.76
N VAL A 499 2.80 -8.21 -6.70
CA VAL A 499 4.10 -7.52 -6.87
C VAL A 499 5.11 -7.95 -5.80
N ALA A 500 4.67 -8.08 -4.54
CA ALA A 500 5.52 -8.57 -3.45
C ALA A 500 6.09 -9.97 -3.77
N THR A 501 5.25 -10.85 -4.33
CA THR A 501 5.65 -12.21 -4.75
C THR A 501 6.68 -12.18 -5.88
N VAL A 502 6.51 -11.28 -6.87
CA VAL A 502 7.47 -11.10 -7.96
C VAL A 502 8.83 -10.63 -7.44
N ILE A 503 8.85 -9.66 -6.51
CA ILE A 503 10.09 -9.17 -5.89
C ILE A 503 10.80 -10.31 -5.16
N ALA A 504 10.10 -11.05 -4.30
CA ALA A 504 10.67 -12.17 -3.56
C ALA A 504 11.16 -13.29 -4.50
N GLY A 505 10.39 -13.63 -5.53
CA GLY A 505 10.77 -14.61 -6.54
C GLY A 505 12.03 -14.20 -7.31
N SER A 506 12.17 -12.92 -7.66
CA SER A 506 13.35 -12.41 -8.37
C SER A 506 14.64 -12.56 -7.56
N GLY A 507 14.57 -12.40 -6.24
CA GLY A 507 15.73 -12.63 -5.36
C GLY A 507 16.16 -14.08 -5.28
N ILE A 508 15.21 -15.01 -5.23
CA ILE A 508 15.51 -16.45 -5.32
C ILE A 508 16.10 -16.79 -6.69
N ALA A 509 15.52 -16.27 -7.78
CA ALA A 509 16.01 -16.52 -9.14
C ALA A 509 17.46 -16.04 -9.32
N MET A 510 17.77 -14.81 -8.92
CA MET A 510 19.13 -14.26 -9.00
C MET A 510 20.11 -15.04 -8.12
N SER A 511 19.68 -15.58 -6.98
CA SER A 511 20.53 -16.38 -6.08
C SER A 511 21.12 -17.62 -6.76
N ARG A 512 20.48 -18.13 -7.81
CA ARG A 512 20.91 -19.32 -8.57
C ARG A 512 22.01 -19.03 -9.59
N ILE A 513 22.28 -17.77 -9.89
CA ILE A 513 23.35 -17.37 -10.80
C ILE A 513 24.71 -17.78 -10.20
N ARG A 514 25.59 -18.34 -11.04
CA ARG A 514 26.92 -18.81 -10.63
C ARG A 514 27.96 -17.70 -10.84
N PHE A 515 28.89 -17.56 -9.89
CA PHE A 515 30.07 -16.74 -10.08
C PHE A 515 31.10 -17.45 -10.97
N PRO A 516 31.93 -16.72 -11.72
CA PRO A 516 33.13 -17.30 -12.32
C PRO A 516 34.03 -17.87 -11.22
N SER A 517 34.62 -19.04 -11.47
CA SER A 517 35.57 -19.67 -10.56
C SER A 517 36.94 -19.03 -10.72
N GLY A 518 37.58 -18.63 -9.63
CA GLY A 518 38.94 -18.10 -9.67
C GLY A 518 39.28 -17.33 -8.41
N ILE A 519 38.48 -16.32 -8.08
CA ILE A 519 38.75 -15.42 -6.95
C ILE A 519 38.03 -15.83 -5.65
N PRO A 520 38.66 -15.68 -4.47
CA PRO A 520 37.99 -15.83 -3.18
C PRO A 520 36.76 -14.92 -3.04
N LEU A 521 35.69 -15.40 -2.42
CA LEU A 521 34.52 -14.56 -2.13
C LEU A 521 34.79 -13.70 -0.88
N THR A 522 34.94 -12.40 -1.09
CA THR A 522 35.19 -11.39 -0.05
C THR A 522 33.93 -10.62 0.33
N ALA A 523 32.96 -10.53 -0.59
CA ALA A 523 31.73 -9.74 -0.44
C ALA A 523 32.04 -8.28 -0.09
N SER A 524 31.69 -7.81 1.11
CA SER A 524 31.97 -6.44 1.58
C SER A 524 32.92 -6.42 2.80
N ASN A 525 33.70 -7.48 3.01
CA ASN A 525 34.63 -7.56 4.13
C ASN A 525 35.96 -6.88 3.76
N SER A 526 36.29 -5.78 4.44
CA SER A 526 37.49 -4.96 4.15
C SER A 526 38.79 -5.74 4.31
N ALA A 527 38.94 -6.54 5.37
CA ALA A 527 40.14 -7.34 5.59
C ALA A 527 40.37 -8.38 4.48
N ALA A 528 39.30 -9.01 3.99
CA ALA A 528 39.39 -9.97 2.89
C ALA A 528 39.69 -9.28 1.55
N ILE A 529 39.20 -8.06 1.33
CA ILE A 529 39.54 -7.25 0.15
C ILE A 529 41.02 -6.85 0.20
N SER A 530 41.47 -6.31 1.33
CA SER A 530 42.84 -5.86 1.55
C SER A 530 43.87 -6.98 1.37
N ALA A 531 43.55 -8.20 1.82
CA ALA A 531 44.41 -9.37 1.62
C ALA A 531 44.70 -9.69 0.13
N ALA A 532 43.82 -9.28 -0.80
CA ALA A 532 44.02 -9.44 -2.23
C ALA A 532 44.73 -8.24 -2.90
N CYS A 533 45.05 -7.19 -2.16
CA CYS A 533 45.60 -5.92 -2.66
C CYS A 533 47.05 -5.72 -2.19
N HIS A 534 47.93 -6.68 -2.48
CA HIS A 534 49.37 -6.59 -2.24
C HIS A 534 50.12 -6.68 -3.57
N PRO A 535 50.12 -5.62 -4.40
CA PRO A 535 50.75 -5.67 -5.72
C PRO A 535 52.29 -5.76 -5.62
N PRO A 536 52.99 -6.20 -6.69
CA PRO A 536 54.44 -6.09 -6.77
C PRO A 536 54.92 -4.66 -6.54
N LYS A 537 56.12 -4.47 -5.98
CA LYS A 537 56.63 -3.13 -5.62
C LYS A 537 56.81 -2.22 -6.84
N GLU A 538 56.99 -2.80 -8.01
CA GLU A 538 57.14 -2.08 -9.28
C GLU A 538 55.80 -1.58 -9.83
N ASP A 539 54.66 -2.12 -9.37
CA ASP A 539 53.32 -1.76 -9.83
C ASP A 539 52.70 -0.64 -8.98
N VAL A 540 53.39 0.50 -8.92
CA VAL A 540 53.02 1.66 -8.09
C VAL A 540 51.69 2.29 -8.51
N ASP A 541 51.37 2.25 -9.81
CA ASP A 541 50.17 2.87 -10.39
C ASP A 541 49.00 1.87 -10.54
N ALA A 542 49.04 0.73 -9.84
CA ALA A 542 48.01 -0.31 -9.93
C ALA A 542 46.59 0.22 -9.69
N SER A 543 46.43 1.17 -8.76
CA SER A 543 45.12 1.72 -8.40
C SER A 543 44.48 2.52 -9.53
N VAL A 544 45.28 3.20 -10.38
CA VAL A 544 44.79 4.09 -11.45
C VAL A 544 44.76 3.43 -12.82
N LEU A 545 45.30 2.22 -12.95
CA LEU A 545 45.35 1.44 -14.19
C LEU A 545 44.31 0.30 -14.23
N PRO A 546 44.05 -0.29 -15.41
CA PRO A 546 43.23 -1.50 -15.51
C PRO A 546 43.87 -2.71 -14.81
N VAL A 547 43.21 -3.21 -13.77
CA VAL A 547 43.68 -4.34 -12.97
C VAL A 547 42.95 -5.63 -13.29
N GLN A 548 43.62 -6.75 -13.02
CA GLN A 548 43.05 -8.08 -13.01
C GLN A 548 43.54 -8.80 -11.75
N TRP A 549 42.70 -9.67 -11.18
CA TRP A 549 43.11 -10.53 -10.08
C TRP A 549 43.57 -11.89 -10.60
N GLY A 550 44.73 -12.35 -10.15
CA GLY A 550 45.28 -13.66 -10.50
C GLY A 550 46.65 -13.89 -9.87
N ALA A 551 47.28 -15.01 -10.24
CA ALA A 551 48.65 -15.32 -9.83
C ALA A 551 49.64 -14.44 -10.60
N VAL A 552 50.51 -13.74 -9.88
CA VAL A 552 51.55 -12.88 -10.49
C VAL A 552 52.67 -13.75 -11.06
N SER A 553 53.12 -13.44 -12.29
CA SER A 553 54.22 -14.16 -12.93
C SER A 553 55.53 -14.04 -12.13
N ARG A 554 56.35 -15.11 -12.16
CA ARG A 554 57.62 -15.20 -11.41
C ARG A 554 58.61 -14.08 -11.76
N GLU A 555 58.55 -13.54 -12.98
CA GLU A 555 59.43 -12.45 -13.43
C GLU A 555 59.28 -11.15 -12.60
N TYR A 556 58.14 -10.95 -11.94
CA TYR A 556 57.81 -9.75 -11.16
C TYR A 556 57.76 -10.01 -9.65
N ASN A 557 58.13 -11.22 -9.19
CA ASN A 557 58.10 -11.62 -7.77
C ASN A 557 59.51 -11.66 -7.17
N GLN A 558 60.12 -10.51 -6.89
CA GLN A 558 61.52 -10.45 -6.40
C GLN A 558 61.70 -10.72 -4.89
N GLU A 559 60.64 -10.88 -4.08
CA GLU A 559 60.76 -10.82 -2.60
C GLU A 559 60.25 -12.01 -1.76
N LEU A 560 59.94 -13.17 -2.33
CA LEU A 560 59.61 -14.35 -1.53
C LEU A 560 60.64 -15.46 -1.73
N SER A 561 61.55 -15.57 -0.75
CA SER A 561 62.40 -16.69 -0.29
C SER A 561 62.52 -17.95 -1.17
N ASP A 562 63.72 -18.55 -1.18
CA ASP A 562 64.18 -19.83 -1.78
C ASP A 562 63.24 -21.08 -1.76
N ASP A 563 62.02 -20.99 -1.23
CA ASP A 563 60.95 -21.98 -1.41
C ASP A 563 60.35 -21.87 -2.83
N GLU A 564 60.93 -22.58 -3.81
CA GLU A 564 60.55 -22.63 -5.25
C GLU A 564 59.05 -22.91 -5.59
N HIS A 565 58.17 -23.09 -4.59
CA HIS A 565 56.85 -23.71 -4.72
C HIS A 565 55.65 -22.84 -4.25
N ILE A 566 55.86 -21.58 -3.83
CA ILE A 566 54.77 -20.72 -3.31
C ILE A 566 54.50 -19.54 -4.26
N GLY A 567 53.27 -19.44 -4.76
CA GLY A 567 52.82 -18.33 -5.61
C GLY A 567 52.23 -17.17 -4.81
N HIS A 568 52.02 -16.03 -5.47
CA HIS A 568 51.31 -14.88 -4.92
C HIS A 568 50.14 -14.48 -5.82
N CYS A 569 48.97 -14.19 -5.24
CA CYS A 569 47.80 -13.71 -5.97
C CYS A 569 47.41 -12.31 -5.52
N CYS A 570 47.25 -11.37 -6.45
CA CYS A 570 46.78 -10.03 -6.10
C CYS A 570 46.08 -9.35 -7.28
N PHE A 571 45.47 -8.20 -7.00
CA PHE A 571 45.13 -7.23 -8.02
C PHE A 571 46.39 -6.52 -8.49
N THR A 572 46.64 -6.51 -9.80
CA THR A 572 47.81 -5.84 -10.40
C THR A 572 47.51 -5.37 -11.83
N SER A 573 48.21 -4.32 -12.28
CA SER A 573 48.22 -3.85 -13.66
C SER A 573 49.09 -4.75 -14.57
N PHE A 574 49.96 -5.58 -14.00
CA PHE A 574 50.82 -6.52 -14.73
C PHE A 574 50.10 -7.80 -15.15
N PRO A 575 50.62 -8.54 -16.15
CA PRO A 575 50.05 -9.82 -16.59
C PRO A 575 49.89 -10.82 -15.42
N VAL A 576 48.70 -11.42 -15.31
CA VAL A 576 48.38 -12.44 -14.31
C VAL A 576 47.90 -13.72 -14.96
N GLU A 577 48.21 -14.85 -14.33
CA GLU A 577 47.74 -16.16 -14.73
C GLU A 577 46.61 -16.65 -13.79
N PRO A 578 45.72 -17.54 -14.25
CA PRO A 578 44.78 -18.20 -13.37
C PRO A 578 45.51 -19.01 -12.29
N PRO A 579 45.12 -18.92 -11.00
CA PRO A 579 45.73 -19.72 -9.96
C PRO A 579 45.53 -21.23 -10.22
N VAL A 580 46.60 -22.01 -10.03
CA VAL A 580 46.66 -23.44 -10.30
C VAL A 580 46.13 -24.21 -9.09
N GLU A 581 45.22 -25.15 -9.34
CA GLU A 581 44.63 -25.97 -8.29
C GLU A 581 45.70 -26.81 -7.56
N GLY A 582 45.65 -26.80 -6.23
CA GLY A 582 46.58 -27.55 -5.38
C GLY A 582 47.85 -26.80 -5.00
N ASN A 583 48.24 -25.76 -5.76
CA ASN A 583 49.42 -24.93 -5.46
C ASN A 583 49.20 -24.07 -4.21
N LEU A 584 50.29 -23.82 -3.47
CA LEU A 584 50.30 -22.95 -2.31
C LEU A 584 50.44 -21.48 -2.75
N TYR A 585 49.60 -20.63 -2.17
CA TYR A 585 49.68 -19.19 -2.36
C TYR A 585 49.76 -18.47 -1.02
N GLN A 586 50.53 -17.38 -0.97
CA GLN A 586 50.72 -16.53 0.19
C GLN A 586 50.53 -15.07 -0.17
#